data_AF-M6VZ30-F1
#
_entry.id   AF-M6VZ30-F1
#
_cell.length_a   1.000
_cell.length_b   1.000
_cell.length_c   1.000
_cell.angle_alpha   90.00
_cell.angle_beta   90.00
_cell.angle_gamma   90.00
#
_symmetry.space_group_name_H-M   'P 1'
#
loop_
_entity.id
_entity.type
_entity.pdbx_description
1 polymer ?
#
loop_
_entity_poly.entity_id
_entity_poly.type
_entity_poly.pdbx_seq_one_letter_code
_entity_poly.pdbx_strand_id
1 'polypeptide(L)' 'MGTIKGVGRIYQQTFIDSYSKVAMTKLYDRKNALVAADMLNDKVIPWFEEEGVRLLRILTDRGTKVLWK' A
#
# COMPACT_ATOMS: atom_id res chain seq x y z
N MET A 1 6.72 9.24 8.42
CA MET A 1 8.17 8.99 8.35
C MET A 1 8.66 8.83 9.77
N GLY A 2 9.49 7.82 10.03
CA GLY A 2 10.11 7.60 11.34
C GLY A 2 11.62 7.39 11.20
N THR A 3 12.31 7.38 12.34
CA THR A 3 13.73 7.01 12.42
C THR A 3 13.89 5.98 13.52
N ILE A 4 14.56 4.87 13.21
CA ILE A 4 14.89 3.82 14.18
C ILE A 4 16.40 3.86 14.43
N LYS A 5 16.81 3.91 15.71
CA LYS A 5 18.23 3.88 16.08
C LYS A 5 18.88 2.61 15.52
N GLY A 6 19.98 2.76 14.79
CA GLY A 6 20.70 1.64 14.16
C GLY A 6 20.19 1.21 12.77
N VAL A 7 18.98 1.62 12.37
CA VAL A 7 18.41 1.32 11.04
C VAL A 7 18.39 2.58 10.16
N GLY A 8 18.12 3.74 10.76
CA GLY A 8 18.00 5.00 10.04
C GLY A 8 16.56 5.35 9.68
N ARG A 9 16.38 6.07 8.57
CA ARG A 9 15.06 6.59 8.15
C ARG A 9 14.19 5.46 7.61
N ILE A 10 12.95 5.44 8.06
CA ILE A 10 11.92 4.53 7.55
C ILE A 10 10.70 5.31 7.06
N TYR A 11 10.12 4.79 5.99
CA TYR A 11 8.92 5.29 5.35
C TYR A 11 7.85 4.22 5.43
N GLN A 12 6.68 4.61 5.91
CA GLN A 12 5.54 3.72 6.00
C GLN A 12 4.63 3.97 4.80
N GLN A 13 4.33 2.92 4.06
CA GLN A 13 3.22 2.92 3.10
C GLN A 13 2.04 2.20 3.75
N THR A 14 0.88 2.84 3.72
CA THR A 14 -0.37 2.25 4.25
C THR A 14 -1.37 2.16 3.11
N PHE A 15 -2.06 1.02 3.05
CA PHE A 15 -3.24 0.80 2.23
C PHE A 15 -4.42 0.62 3.19
N ILE A 16 -5.56 1.26 2.88
CA ILE A 16 -6.78 1.17 3.67
C ILE A 16 -7.91 0.90 2.70
N ASP A 17 -8.61 -0.22 2.90
CA ASP A 17 -9.85 -0.48 2.19
C ASP A 17 -11.02 0.23 2.89
N SER A 18 -11.80 0.96 2.10
CA SER A 18 -12.89 1.78 2.62
C SER A 18 -14.12 0.96 2.99
N TYR A 19 -14.29 -0.20 2.36
CA TYR A 19 -15.44 -1.10 2.55
C TYR A 19 -15.26 -1.99 3.77
N SER A 20 -14.24 -2.86 3.76
CA SER A 20 -13.95 -3.85 4.80
C SER A 20 -13.23 -3.28 6.03
N LYS A 21 -12.72 -2.04 5.94
CA LYS A 21 -11.86 -1.41 6.97
C LYS A 21 -10.56 -2.17 7.24
N VAL A 22 -10.13 -3.03 6.32
CA VAL A 22 -8.82 -3.68 6.39
C VAL A 22 -7.73 -2.66 6.05
N ALA A 23 -6.70 -2.62 6.89
CA ALA A 23 -5.53 -1.78 6.68
C ALA A 23 -4.28 -2.66 6.64
N MET A 24 -3.44 -2.43 5.63
CA MET A 24 -2.14 -3.07 5.51
C MET A 24 -1.05 -2.01 5.60
N THR A 25 0.09 -2.38 6.18
CA THR A 25 1.24 -1.48 6.25
C THR A 25 2.52 -2.21 5.91
N LYS A 26 3.41 -1.54 5.18
CA LYS A 26 4.74 -2.03 4.85
C LYS A 26 5.75 -0.89 5.03
N LEU A 27 6.87 -1.21 5.68
CA LEU A 27 7.96 -0.28 5.94
C LEU A 27 9.02 -0.39 4.85
N TYR A 28 9.54 0.77 4.45
CA TYR A 28 10.54 0.91 3.40
C TYR A 28 11.65 1.85 3.87
N ASP A 29 12.83 1.65 3.32
CA ASP A 29 14.00 2.53 3.48
C ASP A 29 13.96 3.76 2.55
N ARG A 30 13.08 3.74 1.55
CA ARG A 30 12.96 4.76 0.49
C ARG A 30 11.54 5.29 0.31
N LYS A 31 11.42 6.51 -0.23
CA LYS A 31 10.14 7.18 -0.53
C LYS A 31 10.04 7.49 -2.04
N ASN A 32 9.73 6.49 -2.85
CA ASN A 32 9.51 6.67 -4.29
C ASN A 32 8.21 5.99 -4.76
N ALA A 33 7.78 6.25 -6.00
CA ALA A 33 6.51 5.73 -6.52
C ALA A 33 6.49 4.19 -6.65
N LEU A 34 7.65 3.55 -6.82
CA LEU A 34 7.76 2.09 -6.93
C LEU A 34 7.35 1.39 -5.64
N VAL A 35 7.50 2.05 -4.49
CA VAL A 35 7.07 1.55 -3.18
C VAL A 35 5.58 1.25 -3.15
N ALA A 36 4.76 2.11 -3.76
CA ALA A 36 3.31 1.91 -3.81
C ALA A 36 2.95 0.71 -4.72
N ALA A 37 3.59 0.61 -5.88
CA ALA A 37 3.38 -0.52 -6.79
C ALA A 37 3.82 -1.85 -6.16
N ASP A 38 4.96 -1.86 -5.47
CA ASP A 38 5.45 -3.02 -4.72
C ASP A 38 4.43 -3.48 -3.67
N MET A 39 3.94 -2.57 -2.82
CA MET A 39 2.94 -2.91 -1.80
C MET A 39 1.67 -3.52 -2.41
N LEU A 40 1.21 -2.96 -3.54
CA LEU A 40 0.02 -3.44 -4.21
C LEU A 40 0.20 -4.86 -4.75
N ASN A 41 1.29 -5.13 -5.47
CA ASN A 41 1.54 -6.43 -6.08
C ASN A 41 1.93 -7.51 -5.05
N ASP A 42 2.68 -7.16 -4.00
CA ASP A 42 3.21 -8.11 -3.03
C ASP A 42 2.21 -8.49 -1.94
N LYS A 43 1.30 -7.58 -1.56
CA LYS A 43 0.41 -7.78 -0.40
C LYS A 43 -1.06 -7.54 -0.70
N VAL A 44 -1.39 -6.40 -1.29
CA VAL A 44 -2.80 -5.99 -1.38
C VAL A 44 -3.56 -6.85 -2.39
N ILE A 45 -3.10 -6.90 -3.64
CA ILE A 45 -3.81 -7.62 -4.71
C ILE A 45 -3.95 -9.12 -4.38
N PRO A 46 -2.87 -9.85 -4.03
CA PRO A 46 -3.00 -11.28 -3.73
C PRO A 46 -3.98 -11.57 -2.58
N TRP A 47 -3.99 -10.74 -1.54
CA TRP A 47 -4.90 -10.92 -0.41
C TRP A 47 -6.36 -10.71 -0.80
N PHE A 48 -6.67 -9.66 -1.56
CA PHE A 48 -8.06 -9.41 -2.02
C PHE A 48 -8.52 -10.47 -3.04
N GLU A 49 -7.63 -11.00 -3.87
CA GLU A 49 -7.92 -12.12 -4.77
C GLU A 49 -8.24 -13.41 -3.98
N GLU A 50 -7.48 -13.71 -2.92
CA GLU A 50 -7.72 -14.86 -2.04
C GLU A 50 -9.07 -14.75 -1.31
N GLU A 51 -9.44 -13.55 -0.87
CA GLU A 51 -10.74 -13.26 -0.25
C GLU A 51 -11.90 -13.21 -1.25
N GLY A 52 -11.63 -13.33 -2.57
CA GLY A 52 -12.66 -13.26 -3.61
C GLY A 52 -13.29 -11.87 -3.77
N VAL A 53 -12.60 -10.81 -3.33
CA VAL A 53 -13.11 -9.43 -3.34
C VAL A 53 -12.42 -8.64 -4.45
N ARG A 54 -13.23 -8.08 -5.37
CA ARG A 54 -12.69 -7.29 -6.48
C ARG A 54 -12.32 -5.87 -6.03
N LEU A 55 -11.03 -5.54 -6.13
CA LEU A 55 -10.55 -4.16 -6.04
C LEU A 55 -11.02 -3.36 -7.27
N LEU A 56 -11.79 -2.29 -7.04
CA LEU A 56 -12.37 -1.48 -8.12
C LEU A 56 -11.50 -0.29 -8.50
N ARG A 57 -10.96 0.40 -7.49
CA ARG A 57 -10.17 1.62 -7.66
C ARG A 57 -9.24 1.79 -6.48
N ILE A 58 -8.08 2.36 -6.74
CA ILE A 58 -7.14 2.78 -5.71
C ILE A 58 -6.97 4.30 -5.80
N LEU A 59 -7.16 4.98 -4.68
CA LEU A 59 -6.94 6.41 -4.54
C LEU A 59 -5.57 6.63 -3.91
N THR A 60 -4.68 7.33 -4.60
CA THR A 60 -3.40 7.75 -4.01
C THR A 60 -3.55 9.10 -3.31
N ASP A 61 -2.66 9.34 -2.34
CA ASP A 61 -2.56 10.60 -1.59
C ASP A 61 -2.39 11.83 -2.50
N ARG A 62 -1.77 11.66 -3.67
CA ARG A 62 -1.65 12.71 -4.70
C ARG A 62 -2.86 12.85 -5.63
N GLY A 63 -3.99 12.21 -5.29
CA GLY A 63 -5.25 12.32 -6.04
C GLY A 63 -5.26 11.56 -7.36
N THR A 64 -4.22 10.77 -7.66
CA THR A 64 -4.21 9.90 -8.84
C THR A 64 -5.11 8.71 -8.59
N LYS A 65 -6.05 8.48 -9.51
CA LYS A 65 -6.90 7.29 -9.51
C LYS A 65 -6.25 6.24 -10.39
N VAL A 66 -6.04 5.05 -9.84
CA VAL A 66 -5.64 3.89 -10.62
C VAL A 66 -6.85 2.96 -10.70
N LEU A 67 -7.28 2.68 -11.94
CA LEU A 67 -8.27 1.64 -12.20
C LEU A 67 -7.56 0.30 -12.12
N TRP A 68 -8.02 -0.56 -11.22
CA TRP A 68 -7.61 -1.95 -11.24
C TRP A 68 -8.53 -2.69 -12.22
N LYS A 69 -7.95 -3.44 -13.16
CA LYS A 69 -8.70 -4.17 -14.19
C LYS A 69 -8.79 -5.64 -13.82
#